data_AF-A0A7X5QN52-F1
#
_entry.id   AF-A0A7X5QN52-F1
#
_cell.length_a   1.000
_cell.length_b   1.000
_cell.length_c   1.000
_cell.angle_alpha   90.00
_cell.angle_beta   90.00
_cell.angle_gamma   90.00
#
_symmetry.space_group_name_H-M   'P 1'
#
loop_
_entity.id
_entity.type
_entity.pdbx_description
1 polymer ?
#
loop_
_entity_poly.entity_id
_entity_poly.type
_entity_poly.pdbx_seq_one_letter_code
_entity_poly.pdbx_strand_id
1 'polypeptide(L)'
;MIVDKKDWHPADIIAALRKQGTTLSSVSRKAGLASSTLSNALHRQWPKGEAIIAAKLGLLPAEIWPSRYQKKTNNANNPSSEESIARKEEINQNALHKLHYSEEIIID
;
A
#
# COMPACT_ATOMS: atom_id res chain seq x y z
N MET A 1 4.49 -16.86 0.00
CA MET A 1 5.61 -16.31 -0.79
C MET A 1 5.39 -14.80 -0.90
N ILE A 2 6.28 -13.99 -0.34
CA ILE A 2 6.22 -12.53 -0.53
C ILE A 2 6.81 -12.28 -1.92
N VAL A 3 5.94 -12.00 -2.89
CA VAL A 3 6.38 -11.61 -4.23
C VAL A 3 6.76 -10.14 -4.14
N ASP A 4 8.06 -9.85 -4.16
CA ASP A 4 8.56 -8.48 -4.28
C ASP A 4 8.09 -7.91 -5.60
N LYS A 5 7.01 -7.11 -5.55
CA LYS A 5 6.49 -6.42 -6.72
C LYS A 5 7.53 -5.39 -7.14
N LYS A 6 8.13 -5.58 -8.31
CA LYS A 6 9.22 -4.74 -8.84
C LYS A 6 8.66 -3.56 -9.63
N ASP A 7 9.35 -2.43 -9.55
CA ASP A 7 9.08 -1.26 -10.39
C ASP A 7 9.14 -1.62 -11.88
N TRP A 8 8.23 -1.02 -12.65
CA TRP A 8 8.20 -1.18 -14.09
C TRP A 8 9.48 -0.62 -14.72
N HIS A 9 9.95 -1.26 -15.78
CA HIS A 9 11.05 -0.72 -16.54
C HIS A 9 10.59 0.56 -17.27
N PRO A 10 11.41 1.61 -17.38
CA PRO A 10 11.04 2.83 -18.11
C PRO A 10 10.53 2.58 -19.54
N ALA A 11 11.10 1.58 -20.22
CA ALA A 11 10.66 1.16 -21.55
C ALA A 11 9.23 0.60 -21.56
N ASP A 12 8.82 -0.14 -20.52
CA ASP A 12 7.46 -0.70 -20.42
C ASP A 12 6.43 0.41 -20.20
N ILE A 13 6.77 1.42 -19.40
CA ILE A 13 5.93 2.61 -19.20
C ILE A 13 5.75 3.35 -20.53
N ILE A 14 6.85 3.56 -21.27
CA ILE A 14 6.80 4.19 -22.60
C ILE A 14 5.97 3.35 -23.57
N ALA A 15 6.16 2.03 -23.58
CA ALA A 15 5.41 1.12 -24.44
C ALA A 15 3.91 1.13 -24.11
N ALA A 16 3.55 1.11 -22.83
CA ALA A 16 2.16 1.21 -22.37
C ALA A 16 1.50 2.53 -22.81
N LEU A 17 2.22 3.65 -22.68
CA LEU A 17 1.74 4.95 -23.19
C LEU A 17 1.53 4.93 -24.71
N ARG A 18 2.47 4.32 -25.46
CA ARG A 18 2.36 4.19 -26.93
C ARG A 18 1.21 3.28 -27.34
N LYS A 19 0.93 2.21 -26.59
CA LYS A 19 -0.24 1.34 -26.81
C LYS A 19 -1.56 2.10 -26.62
N GLN A 20 -1.60 3.11 -25.76
CA GLN A 20 -2.73 4.04 -25.63
C GLN A 20 -2.72 5.19 -26.65
N GLY A 21 -1.84 5.17 -27.65
CA GLY A 21 -1.75 6.21 -28.67
C GLY A 21 -1.21 7.55 -28.16
N THR A 22 -0.48 7.57 -27.04
CA THR A 22 0.12 8.79 -26.49
C THR A 22 1.62 8.65 -26.32
N THR A 23 2.29 9.78 -26.07
CA THR A 23 3.72 9.84 -25.75
C THR A 23 3.93 10.60 -24.45
N LEU A 24 5.06 10.40 -23.79
CA LEU A 24 5.40 11.09 -22.56
C LEU A 24 5.37 12.62 -22.72
N SER A 25 5.89 13.13 -23.84
CA SER A 25 5.86 14.56 -24.17
C SER A 25 4.45 15.08 -24.40
N SER A 26 3.57 14.29 -25.02
CA SER A 26 2.15 14.65 -25.16
C SER A 26 1.46 14.75 -23.80
N VAL A 27 1.74 13.81 -22.89
CA VAL A 27 1.23 13.86 -21.51
C VAL A 27 1.79 15.08 -20.76
N SER A 28 3.09 15.38 -20.91
CA SER A 28 3.72 16.55 -20.30
C SER A 28 3.05 17.86 -20.73
N ARG A 29 2.80 18.02 -22.04
CA ARG A 29 2.10 19.20 -22.58
C ARG A 29 0.67 19.33 -22.06
N LYS A 30 -0.06 18.21 -21.98
CA LYS A 30 -1.43 18.19 -21.40
C LYS A 30 -1.45 18.58 -19.92
N ALA A 31 -0.36 18.31 -19.20
CA ALA A 31 -0.19 18.70 -17.80
C ALA A 31 0.36 20.13 -17.63
N GLY A 32 0.56 20.90 -18.71
CA GLY A 32 1.14 22.25 -18.65
C GLY A 32 2.63 22.29 -18.31
N LEU A 33 3.34 21.19 -18.52
CA LEU A 33 4.78 21.05 -18.23
C LEU A 33 5.61 21.08 -19.53
N ALA A 34 6.90 21.39 -19.42
CA ALA A 34 7.80 21.30 -20.57
C ALA A 34 7.90 19.85 -21.06
N SER A 35 8.10 19.64 -22.36
CA SER A 35 7.98 18.31 -23.00
C SER A 35 8.92 17.24 -22.43
N SER A 36 10.01 17.65 -21.77
CA SER A 36 11.01 16.77 -21.13
C SER A 36 10.81 16.60 -19.62
N THR A 37 10.03 17.47 -18.96
CA THR A 37 9.91 17.47 -17.49
C THR A 37 9.40 16.13 -16.97
N LEU A 38 8.44 15.52 -17.65
CA LEU A 38 7.86 14.23 -17.26
C LEU A 38 8.83 13.05 -17.40
N SER A 39 9.90 13.20 -18.19
CA SER A 39 10.96 12.19 -18.29
C SER A 39 11.70 11.99 -16.96
N ASN A 40 11.75 13.02 -16.12
CA ASN A 40 12.42 12.93 -14.83
C ASN A 40 11.75 11.92 -13.89
N ALA A 41 10.42 11.71 -14.01
CA ALA A 41 9.67 10.75 -13.20
C ALA A 41 10.06 9.29 -13.48
N LEU A 42 10.67 8.99 -14.63
CA LEU A 42 11.11 7.63 -14.96
C LEU A 42 12.36 7.21 -14.17
N HIS A 43 13.17 8.19 -13.75
CA HIS A 43 14.46 7.95 -13.11
C HIS A 43 14.50 8.41 -11.65
N ARG A 44 13.79 9.49 -11.32
CA ARG A 44 13.76 10.08 -9.98
C ARG A 44 12.37 9.98 -9.37
N GLN A 45 12.36 9.82 -8.05
CA GLN A 45 11.15 9.84 -7.23
C GLN A 45 10.49 11.21 -7.38
N TRP A 46 9.39 11.26 -8.12
CA TRP A 46 8.66 12.50 -8.36
C TRP A 46 7.16 12.24 -8.28
N PRO A 47 6.57 12.26 -7.06
CA PRO A 47 5.20 11.81 -6.84
C PRO A 47 4.16 12.47 -7.73
N LYS A 48 4.34 13.76 -8.06
CA LYS A 48 3.42 14.49 -8.96
C LYS A 48 3.54 14.02 -10.41
N GLY A 49 4.75 13.80 -10.90
CA GLY A 49 4.97 13.28 -12.26
C GLY A 49 4.52 11.83 -12.39
N GLU A 50 4.81 11.01 -11.39
CA GLU A 50 4.36 9.61 -11.28
C GLU A 50 2.84 9.54 -11.30
N ALA A 51 2.14 10.39 -10.54
CA ALA A 51 0.68 10.50 -10.55
C ALA A 51 0.11 10.86 -11.93
N ILE A 52 0.74 11.79 -12.66
CA ILE A 52 0.29 12.18 -14.01
C ILE A 52 0.42 11.01 -15.00
N ILE A 53 1.54 10.27 -14.94
CA ILE A 53 1.77 9.10 -15.81
C ILE A 53 0.78 7.98 -15.46
N ALA A 54 0.62 7.68 -14.17
CA ALA A 54 -0.25 6.62 -13.70
C ALA A 54 -1.72 6.92 -14.03
N ALA A 55 -2.17 8.16 -13.82
CA ALA A 55 -3.51 8.61 -14.21
C ALA A 55 -3.74 8.45 -15.72
N LYS A 56 -2.72 8.69 -16.55
CA LYS A 56 -2.86 8.48 -17.99
C LYS A 56 -3.04 7.00 -18.33
N LEU A 57 -2.31 6.12 -17.66
CA LEU A 57 -2.40 4.66 -17.83
C LEU A 57 -3.63 4.05 -17.16
N GLY A 58 -4.37 4.80 -16.33
CA GLY A 58 -5.50 4.29 -15.56
C GLY A 58 -5.08 3.40 -14.39
N LEU A 59 -3.85 3.57 -13.90
CA LEU A 59 -3.25 2.79 -12.81
C LEU A 59 -2.94 3.69 -11.62
N LEU A 60 -2.68 3.09 -10.47
CA LEU A 60 -2.10 3.80 -9.33
C LEU A 60 -0.57 3.92 -9.48
N PRO A 61 0.06 5.01 -8.99
CA PRO A 61 1.52 5.13 -8.97
C PRO A 61 2.21 3.96 -8.28
N ALA A 62 1.59 3.41 -7.23
CA ALA A 62 2.08 2.25 -6.49
C ALA A 62 2.04 0.94 -7.28
N GLU A 63 1.28 0.86 -8.38
CA GLU A 63 1.28 -0.32 -9.26
C GLU A 63 2.44 -0.31 -10.25
N ILE A 64 2.87 0.89 -10.67
CA ILE A 64 3.99 1.11 -11.59
C ILE A 64 5.31 1.13 -10.81
N TRP A 65 5.33 1.79 -9.66
CA TRP A 65 6.50 1.91 -8.78
C TRP A 65 6.22 1.41 -7.36
N PRO A 66 5.90 0.12 -7.16
CA PRO A 66 5.67 -0.46 -5.85
C PRO A 66 6.77 -0.14 -4.83
N SER A 67 8.05 -0.17 -5.21
CA SER A 67 9.15 0.09 -4.27
C SER A 67 9.16 1.53 -3.73
N ARG A 68 8.59 2.49 -4.47
CA ARG A 68 8.49 3.90 -4.06
C ARG A 68 7.32 4.13 -3.08
N TYR A 69 6.30 3.28 -3.12
CA TYR A 69 5.06 3.43 -2.36
C TYR A 69 4.82 2.31 -1.34
N GLN A 70 5.81 1.44 -1.11
CA GLN A 70 5.79 0.51 0.01
C GLN A 70 5.60 1.30 1.30
N LYS A 71 4.38 1.28 1.85
CA LYS A 71 4.16 1.66 3.24
C LYS A 71 5.09 0.74 4.03
N LYS A 72 6.02 1.32 4.78
CA LYS A 72 6.65 0.63 5.90
C LYS A 72 5.49 0.26 6.84
N THR A 73 4.91 -0.92 6.64
CA THR A 73 4.27 -1.62 7.73
C THR A 73 5.42 -1.84 8.69
N ASN A 74 5.54 -0.98 9.70
CA ASN A 74 6.47 -1.18 10.80
C ASN A 74 6.10 -2.53 11.40
N ASN A 75 6.73 -3.59 10.90
CA ASN A 75 6.66 -4.91 11.49
C ASN A 75 7.65 -4.89 12.66
N ALA A 76 7.25 -4.15 13.68
CA ALA A 76 7.78 -4.24 15.02
C ALA A 76 6.54 -4.18 15.93
N ASN A 77 6.05 -5.36 16.31
CA ASN A 77 5.13 -5.58 17.44
C ASN A 77 3.62 -5.36 17.23
N ASN A 78 3.01 -5.79 16.13
CA ASN A 78 1.55 -5.96 16.14
C ASN A 78 1.18 -7.44 16.03
N PRO A 79 0.78 -8.10 17.13
CA PRO A 79 0.32 -9.48 17.06
C PRO A 79 -0.88 -9.54 16.10
N SER A 80 -0.90 -10.58 15.26
CA SER A 80 -1.92 -10.80 14.24
C SER A 80 -3.31 -10.54 14.82
N SER A 81 -4.22 -9.99 14.03
CA SER A 81 -5.61 -9.72 14.46
C SER A 81 -6.26 -10.92 15.18
N GLU A 82 -5.83 -12.14 14.84
CA GLU A 82 -6.24 -13.38 15.51
C GLU A 82 -5.71 -13.53 16.94
N GLU A 83 -4.45 -13.18 17.22
CA GLU A 83 -3.85 -13.22 18.56
C GLU A 83 -4.48 -12.15 19.49
N SER A 84 -4.83 -11.00 18.92
CA SER A 84 -5.54 -9.93 19.66
C SER A 84 -6.98 -10.33 20.02
N ILE A 85 -7.65 -11.12 19.18
CA ILE A 85 -8.97 -11.69 19.47
C ILE A 85 -8.84 -12.78 20.53
N ALA A 86 -7.90 -13.72 20.36
CA ALA A 86 -7.66 -14.81 21.31
C ALA A 86 -7.32 -14.31 22.73
N ARG A 87 -6.48 -13.27 22.84
CA ARG A 87 -6.11 -12.69 24.15
C ARG A 87 -7.28 -11.97 24.82
N LYS A 88 -8.17 -11.33 24.04
CA LYS A 88 -9.39 -10.71 24.56
C LYS A 88 -10.40 -11.77 25.00
N GLU A 89 -10.54 -12.86 24.23
CA GLU A 89 -11.39 -14.00 24.56
C GLU A 89 -10.94 -14.66 25.87
N GLU A 90 -9.65 -14.92 26.02
CA GLU A 90 -9.06 -15.54 27.22
C GLU A 90 -9.26 -14.67 28.48
N ILE A 91 -9.11 -13.35 28.36
CA ILE A 91 -9.40 -12.41 29.46
C ILE A 91 -10.88 -12.45 29.83
N ASN A 92 -11.78 -12.51 28.84
CA ASN A 92 -13.22 -12.59 29.09
C ASN A 92 -13.59 -13.91 29.78
N GLN A 93 -13.04 -15.04 29.33
CA GLN A 93 -13.28 -16.36 29.93
C GLN A 93 -12.74 -16.44 31.36
N ASN A 94 -11.55 -15.90 31.62
CA ASN A 94 -10.99 -15.84 32.97
C ASN A 94 -11.78 -14.90 33.90
N ALA A 95 -12.35 -13.80 33.37
CA ALA A 95 -13.22 -12.91 34.12
C ALA A 95 -14.55 -13.61 34.48
N LEU A 96 -15.15 -14.35 33.55
CA LEU A 96 -16.36 -15.14 33.78
C LEU A 96 -16.15 -16.26 34.80
N HIS A 97 -15.02 -16.98 34.72
CA HIS A 97 -14.67 -18.03 35.68
C HIS A 97 -14.47 -17.46 37.10
N LYS A 98 -13.87 -16.27 37.23
CA LYS A 98 -13.72 -15.59 38.53
C LYS A 98 -15.05 -15.09 39.12
N LEU A 99 -15.99 -14.67 38.28
CA LEU A 99 -17.33 -14.29 38.72
C LEU A 99 -18.14 -15.50 39.19
N HIS A 100 -18.02 -16.64 38.49
CA HIS A 100 -18.70 -17.88 38.86
C HIS A 100 -18.17 -18.45 40.19
N TYR A 101 -16.87 -18.34 40.46
CA TYR A 101 -16.26 -18.78 41.73
C TYR A 101 -16.54 -17.85 42.92
N SER A 102 -16.98 -16.61 42.68
CA SER A 102 -17.33 -15.66 43.74
C SER A 102 -18.78 -15.78 44.25
N GLU A 103 -19.65 -16.54 43.55
CA GLU A 103 -21.01 -16.82 44.01
C GLU A 103 -21.14 -18.10 44.85
N GLU A 104 -20.07 -18.91 44.96
CA GLU A 104 -20.06 -20.14 45.79
C GLU A 104 -19.57 -19.93 47.24
N ILE A 105 -19.33 -18.69 47.68
CA ILE A 105 -18.95 -18.38 49.08
C ILE A 105 -20.08 -17.59 49.77
N ILE A 106 -21.31 -18.11 49.75
CA ILE A 106 -22.35 -17.79 50.76
C ILE A 106 -23.18 -19.05 51.02
N ILE A 107 -22.58 -20.11 51.56
CA ILE A 107 -23.30 -21.13 52.34
C ILE A 107 -22.37 -21.65 53.45
N ASP A 108 -22.31 -20.92 54.56
CA ASP A 108 -22.44 -21.42 55.95
C ASP A 108 -22.58 -20.23 56.93
#